data_AF-A0A7C4GYF8-F1
#
_entry.id   AF-A0A7C4GYF8-F1
#
_cell.length_a   1.000
_cell.length_b   1.000
_cell.length_c   1.000
_cell.angle_alpha   90.00
_cell.angle_beta   90.00
_cell.angle_gamma   90.00
#
_symmetry.space_group_name_H-M   'P 1'
#
loop_
_entity.id
_entity.type
_entity.pdbx_description
1 polymer ?
#
loop_
_entity_poly.entity_id
_entity_poly.type
_entity_poly.pdbx_seq_one_letter_code
_entity_poly.pdbx_strand_id
1 'polypeptide(L)'
;MKRALFLVGLTLLGLVGVAQGLSPAQEAWLKAAGLGPYQPQTEDWQAIYEAAKVEGKVVIYSISSRIYQVVDAFKAAYPGIEVEAYDMTDVEQIEKL
;
A
#
# COMPACT_ATOMS: atom_id res chain seq x y z
N MET A 1 -27.33 -64.73 3.19
CA MET A 1 -27.97 -63.67 2.37
C MET A 1 -27.77 -62.33 3.08
N LYS A 2 -27.07 -61.37 2.43
CA LYS A 2 -27.25 -59.89 2.48
C LYS A 2 -27.18 -59.21 3.88
N ARG A 3 -26.40 -58.17 4.21
CA ARG A 3 -25.71 -57.05 3.50
C ARG A 3 -24.84 -56.36 4.57
N ALA A 4 -23.54 -56.14 4.34
CA ALA A 4 -22.92 -54.91 3.81
C ALA A 4 -22.51 -53.89 4.89
N LEU A 5 -21.19 -53.83 5.04
CA LEU A 5 -20.29 -52.91 5.74
C LEU A 5 -20.42 -51.45 5.24
N PHE A 6 -20.45 -50.45 6.13
CA PHE A 6 -20.07 -49.05 5.85
C PHE A 6 -19.57 -48.42 7.17
N LEU A 7 -18.26 -48.41 7.43
CA LEU A 7 -17.23 -47.41 7.08
C LEU A 7 -17.31 -46.08 7.87
N VAL A 8 -16.40 -46.03 8.83
CA VAL A 8 -15.72 -44.90 9.49
C VAL A 8 -15.47 -43.71 8.57
N GLY A 9 -15.64 -42.49 9.11
CA GLY A 9 -15.08 -41.28 8.51
C GLY A 9 -15.52 -40.00 9.21
N LEU A 10 -14.92 -39.70 10.36
CA LEU A 10 -14.99 -38.39 11.01
C LEU A 10 -14.38 -37.33 10.08
N THR A 11 -15.22 -36.60 9.35
CA THR A 11 -14.81 -35.46 8.53
C THR A 11 -14.43 -34.29 9.42
N LEU A 12 -13.14 -34.22 9.77
CA LEU A 12 -12.48 -33.00 10.18
C LEU A 12 -12.58 -31.99 9.03
N LEU A 13 -13.53 -31.07 9.17
CA LEU A 13 -13.67 -29.89 8.33
C LEU A 13 -12.41 -29.04 8.54
N GLY A 14 -11.43 -29.22 7.65
CA GLY A 14 -10.23 -28.40 7.63
C GLY A 14 -10.62 -26.94 7.43
N LEU A 15 -10.45 -26.13 8.47
CA LEU A 15 -10.12 -24.72 8.32
C LEU A 15 -8.74 -24.64 7.68
N VAL A 16 -8.69 -24.87 6.37
CA VAL A 16 -7.58 -24.41 5.54
C VAL A 16 -7.76 -22.90 5.47
N GLY A 17 -7.09 -22.18 6.38
CA GLY A 17 -6.88 -20.75 6.19
C GLY A 17 -6.20 -20.57 4.85
N VAL A 18 -6.93 -20.02 3.86
CA VAL A 18 -6.34 -19.60 2.61
C VAL A 18 -5.47 -18.38 2.90
N ALA A 19 -4.21 -18.62 3.26
CA ALA A 19 -3.17 -17.63 3.04
C ALA A 19 -3.05 -17.49 1.51
N GLN A 20 -3.82 -16.58 0.91
CA GLN A 20 -3.65 -16.27 -0.50
C GLN A 20 -2.29 -15.60 -0.64
N GLY A 21 -1.34 -16.30 -1.28
CA GLY A 21 -0.03 -15.76 -1.63
C GLY A 21 -0.13 -14.62 -2.64
N LEU A 22 0.96 -13.88 -2.81
CA LEU A 22 1.05 -12.80 -3.80
C LEU A 22 0.83 -13.35 -5.21
N SER A 23 0.00 -12.67 -6.00
CA SER A 23 -0.11 -12.95 -7.43
C SER A 23 1.23 -12.65 -8.14
N PRO A 24 1.51 -13.25 -9.30
CA PRO A 24 2.74 -12.96 -10.04
C PRO A 24 2.93 -11.47 -10.37
N ALA A 25 1.82 -10.74 -10.61
CA ALA A 25 1.86 -9.31 -10.86
C ALA A 25 2.24 -8.51 -9.60
N GLN A 26 1.69 -8.87 -8.44
CA GLN A 26 2.03 -8.24 -7.17
C GLN A 26 3.49 -8.54 -6.79
N GLU A 27 3.95 -9.77 -7.00
CA GLU A 27 5.33 -10.17 -6.76
C GLU A 27 6.31 -9.38 -7.63
N ALA A 28 6.02 -9.27 -8.94
CA ALA A 28 6.85 -8.51 -9.87
C ALA A 28 6.89 -7.02 -9.51
N TRP A 29 5.75 -6.44 -9.13
CA TRP A 29 5.67 -5.05 -8.70
C TRP A 29 6.45 -4.80 -7.41
N LEU A 30 6.28 -5.63 -6.38
CA LEU A 30 7.03 -5.52 -5.12
C LEU A 30 8.54 -5.63 -5.36
N LYS A 31 8.96 -6.55 -6.22
CA LYS A 31 10.37 -6.70 -6.57
C LYS A 31 10.91 -5.48 -7.31
N ALA A 32 10.16 -4.93 -8.26
CA ALA A 32 10.55 -3.74 -9.01
C ALA A 32 10.59 -2.48 -8.12
N ALA A 33 9.64 -2.34 -7.20
CA ALA A 33 9.57 -1.24 -6.26
C ALA A 33 10.53 -1.39 -5.07
N GLY A 34 11.17 -2.56 -4.90
CA GLY A 34 12.00 -2.84 -3.73
C GLY A 34 11.20 -2.81 -2.42
N LEU A 35 9.99 -3.37 -2.41
CA LEU A 35 9.08 -3.36 -1.27
C LEU A 35 8.83 -4.77 -0.73
N GLY A 36 8.38 -4.85 0.52
CA GLY A 36 8.07 -6.13 1.18
C GLY A 36 9.31 -7.00 1.33
N PRO A 37 9.31 -8.28 0.90
CA PRO A 37 10.48 -9.16 1.00
C PRO A 37 11.72 -8.67 0.23
N TYR A 38 11.54 -7.71 -0.68
CA TYR A 38 12.60 -7.15 -1.53
C TYR A 38 13.16 -5.83 -1.01
N GLN A 39 12.63 -5.32 0.10
CA GLN A 39 13.08 -4.06 0.69
C GLN A 39 14.51 -4.21 1.25
N PRO A 40 15.42 -3.27 0.94
CA PRO A 40 16.76 -3.31 1.48
C PRO A 40 16.73 -3.15 3.02
N GLN A 41 17.72 -3.72 3.70
CA GLN A 41 17.84 -3.57 5.17
C GLN A 41 18.12 -2.12 5.60
N THR A 42 18.58 -1.28 4.69
CA THR A 42 18.83 0.13 4.93
C THR A 42 18.35 0.92 3.72
N GLU A 43 17.51 1.92 3.98
CA GLU A 43 16.96 2.78 2.95
C GLU A 43 17.98 3.82 2.49
N ASP A 44 18.08 3.99 1.17
CA ASP A 44 18.79 5.12 0.58
C ASP A 44 17.83 6.30 0.41
N TRP A 45 17.67 7.05 1.50
CA TRP A 45 16.80 8.22 1.53
C TRP A 45 17.21 9.30 0.53
N GLN A 46 18.51 9.39 0.19
CA GLN A 46 18.96 10.34 -0.82
C GLN A 46 18.48 9.91 -2.20
N ALA A 47 18.63 8.62 -2.56
CA ALA A 47 18.14 8.11 -3.84
C ALA A 47 16.62 8.27 -3.98
N ILE A 48 15.85 7.99 -2.91
CA ILE A 48 14.40 8.20 -2.87
C ILE A 48 14.07 9.68 -3.10
N TYR A 49 14.77 10.58 -2.44
CA TYR A 49 14.56 12.02 -2.59
C TYR A 49 14.88 12.52 -3.99
N GLU A 50 15.99 12.07 -4.59
CA GLU A 50 16.34 12.40 -5.97
C GLU A 50 15.32 11.87 -6.98
N ALA A 51 14.79 10.65 -6.77
CA ALA A 51 13.71 10.09 -7.57
C ALA A 51 12.42 10.90 -7.43
N ALA A 52 12.03 11.27 -6.20
CA ALA A 52 10.81 12.03 -5.96
C ALA A 52 10.78 13.39 -6.69
N LYS A 53 11.94 14.05 -6.83
CA LYS A 53 12.03 15.32 -7.59
C LYS A 53 11.72 15.17 -9.08
N VAL A 54 11.85 13.97 -9.67
CA VAL A 54 11.53 13.72 -11.08
C VAL A 54 10.10 13.27 -11.32
N GLU A 55 9.36 12.87 -10.28
CA GLU A 55 8.00 12.30 -10.36
C GLU A 55 6.89 13.35 -10.58
N GLY A 56 7.24 14.64 -10.59
CA GLY A 56 6.31 15.74 -10.88
C GLY A 56 5.81 16.42 -9.61
N LYS A 57 4.55 16.18 -9.22
CA LYS A 57 3.94 16.80 -8.03
C LYS A 57 3.23 15.77 -7.16
N VAL A 58 3.25 16.00 -5.86
CA VAL A 58 2.40 15.30 -4.89
C VAL A 58 1.10 16.10 -4.73
N VAL A 59 -0.05 15.45 -4.90
CA VAL A 59 -1.36 16.05 -4.63
C VAL A 59 -1.92 15.47 -3.35
N ILE A 60 -2.28 16.33 -2.40
CA ILE A 60 -2.82 15.94 -1.09
C ILE A 60 -4.23 16.46 -0.93
N TYR A 61 -5.18 15.56 -0.69
CA TYR A 61 -6.51 15.90 -0.21
C TYR A 61 -6.55 15.66 1.30
N SER A 62 -6.85 16.71 2.07
CA SER A 62 -6.83 16.68 3.53
C SER A 62 -8.15 17.18 4.10
N ILE A 63 -8.60 16.56 5.19
CA ILE A 63 -9.74 17.04 5.99
C ILE A 63 -9.35 18.13 6.99
N SER A 64 -8.08 18.54 6.99
CA SER A 64 -7.54 19.49 7.95
C SER A 64 -6.94 20.70 7.26
N SER A 65 -7.43 21.88 7.62
CA SER A 65 -6.87 23.18 7.21
C SER A 65 -5.40 23.38 7.60
N ARG A 66 -4.86 22.59 8.53
CA ARG A 66 -3.42 22.61 8.87
C ARG A 66 -2.53 22.07 7.76
N ILE A 67 -3.09 21.47 6.71
CA ILE A 67 -2.32 20.90 5.61
C ILE A 67 -1.37 21.92 4.99
N TYR A 68 -1.76 23.19 4.90
CA TYR A 68 -0.91 24.23 4.34
C TYR A 68 0.37 24.46 5.17
N GLN A 69 0.28 24.39 6.50
CA GLN A 69 1.47 24.49 7.37
C GLN A 69 2.40 23.28 7.20
N VAL A 70 1.82 22.09 7.00
CA VAL A 70 2.59 20.86 6.73
C VAL A 70 3.28 20.95 5.37
N VAL A 71 2.60 21.46 4.35
CA VAL A 71 3.18 21.67 3.02
C VAL A 71 4.35 22.65 3.09
N ASP A 72 4.20 23.77 3.80
CA ASP A 72 5.29 24.74 3.96
C ASP A 72 6.51 24.10 4.65
N ALA A 73 6.28 23.38 5.76
CA ALA A 73 7.35 22.68 6.47
C ALA A 73 8.01 21.58 5.60
N PHE A 74 7.22 20.85 4.82
CA PHE A 74 7.71 19.80 3.93
C PHE A 74 8.56 20.38 2.80
N LYS A 75 8.09 21.43 2.12
CA LYS A 75 8.86 22.09 1.05
C LYS A 75 10.16 22.71 1.56
N ALA A 76 10.18 23.18 2.81
CA ALA A 76 11.41 23.65 3.45
C ALA A 76 12.40 22.52 3.74
N ALA A 77 11.92 21.35 4.18
CA ALA A 77 12.75 20.18 4.46
C ALA A 77 13.21 19.45 3.18
N TYR A 78 12.40 19.47 2.13
CA TYR A 78 12.58 18.72 0.88
C TYR A 78 12.46 19.65 -0.35
N PRO A 79 13.40 20.59 -0.54
CA PRO A 79 13.34 21.59 -1.60
C PRO A 79 13.43 21.00 -3.02
N GLY A 80 12.42 21.29 -3.84
CA GLY A 80 12.35 20.82 -5.23
C GLY A 80 11.32 19.71 -5.47
N ILE A 81 10.62 19.26 -4.42
CA ILE A 81 9.40 18.48 -4.57
C ILE A 81 8.20 19.43 -4.61
N GLU A 82 7.45 19.39 -5.71
CA GLU A 82 6.21 20.16 -5.81
C GLU A 82 5.09 19.46 -5.05
N VAL A 83 4.35 20.25 -4.28
CA VAL A 83 3.20 19.78 -3.50
C VAL A 83 2.03 20.72 -3.71
N GLU A 84 0.89 20.14 -4.02
CA GLU A 84 -0.41 20.78 -4.16
C GLU A 84 -1.36 20.17 -3.12
N ALA A 85 -1.97 21.01 -2.30
CA ALA A 85 -2.83 20.53 -1.21
C ALA A 85 -4.19 21.23 -1.20
N TYR A 86 -5.18 20.46 -0.79
CA TYR A 86 -6.56 20.88 -0.69
C TYR A 86 -7.10 20.54 0.71
N ASP A 87 -7.71 21.52 1.35
CA ASP A 87 -8.56 21.31 2.53
C ASP A 87 -10.00 21.08 2.06
N MET A 88 -10.50 19.87 2.25
CA MET A 88 -11.82 19.43 1.79
C MET A 88 -12.41 18.34 2.71
N THR A 89 -13.73 18.31 2.82
CA THR A 89 -14.47 17.34 3.64
C THR A 89 -14.27 15.90 3.16
N ASP A 90 -14.57 14.94 4.02
CA ASP A 90 -14.50 13.50 3.69
C ASP A 90 -15.36 13.14 2.47
N VAL A 91 -16.57 13.70 2.38
CA VAL A 91 -17.46 13.51 1.23
C VAL A 91 -16.81 14.02 -0.06
N GLU A 92 -16.27 15.25 -0.04
CA GLU A 92 -15.62 15.84 -1.21
C GLU A 92 -14.38 15.04 -1.67
N GLN A 93 -13.65 14.42 -0.74
CA GLN A 93 -12.49 13.57 -1.08
C GLN A 93 -12.90 12.32 -1.83
N ILE A 94 -13.98 11.66 -1.39
CA ILE A 94 -14.49 10.45 -2.04
C ILE A 94 -14.93 10.76 -3.47
N GLU A 95 -15.51 11.93 -3.72
CA GLU A 95 -15.92 12.37 -5.06
C GLU A 95 -14.76 12.63 -6.04
N LYS A 96 -13.52 12.69 -5.54
CA LYS A 96 -12.32 12.96 -6.35
C LYS A 96 -11.47 11.72 -6.67
N LEU A 97 -11.76 10.57 -6.07
CA LEU A 97 -11.08 9.29 -6.28
C LEU A 97 -11.74 8.48 -7.40
#